data_AF-A0AAU9HEY1-F1
#
_entry.id   AF-A0AAU9HEY1-F1
#
_cell.length_a   1.000
_cell.length_b   1.000
_cell.length_c   1.000
_cell.angle_alpha   90.00
_cell.angle_beta   90.00
_cell.angle_gamma   90.00
#
_symmetry.space_group_name_H-M   'P 1'
#
loop_
_entity.id
_entity.type
_entity.pdbx_description
1 polymer ?
#
loop_
_entity_poly.entity_id
_entity_poly.type
_entity_poly.pdbx_seq_one_letter_code
_entity_poly.pdbx_strand_id
1 'polypeptide(L)'
;MEDFLFSNEQPPEVASEEQGTWKVLIVDDEPEVHAVTRLALSDFKFQDKRLEFISAYSGAEAKKLIDEHPDAAIILLDVVMETDDAGLQVAKYIRNTVKNNYIRIILRTGQPGQAPERQVIVNYDINDYKSKTELTAQKLFTVMMASLRSYRDIISIEQSREGLEKIITASRNIFATHSMDNFIEGVMQQLTSLLNVADEAMYATTLVAQNPSEELNKKLIVCSGTGDFAKREGEELETVLAADQLLACQEALANKAIVYKDDYLFAYCSSKFNHNSMLFVSGVPSKLTDTQRNLIEIFSQNVQLAFENVQLHTEVEATQQELVYRLSEAVEQRSCETGNHVKRVAYICYELAIGYGLSEEQANLIRFASPLHDVGKIGIPDAILNKPGKLNSDEWEVMKTHAGKGYAILKDSPRKIVSAGALIAQQHHEKWDGSGYPCGLKGESIDIYARIVALADVYDALRHKRCYKGAWTLEEAVAEINANKGTHFDPKLVDVFNDKLEELEAVILRFPDKAHN
;
A
#
# COMPACT_ATOMS: atom_id res chain seq x y z
N MET A 1 23.84 -31.13 -63.49
CA MET A 1 23.02 -30.97 -62.28
C MET A 1 23.85 -31.53 -61.15
N GLU A 2 24.40 -30.79 -60.20
CA GLU A 2 24.35 -29.37 -59.85
C GLU A 2 25.64 -29.06 -59.10
N ASP A 3 26.18 -27.86 -59.32
CA ASP A 3 27.39 -27.34 -58.71
C ASP A 3 27.21 -27.08 -57.21
N PHE A 4 28.22 -27.49 -56.45
CA PHE A 4 28.47 -27.01 -55.09
C PHE A 4 28.84 -25.52 -55.12
N LEU A 5 27.93 -24.65 -54.69
CA LEU A 5 28.22 -23.27 -54.31
C LEU A 5 28.00 -23.11 -52.81
N PHE A 6 29.09 -23.12 -52.04
CA PHE A 6 29.08 -22.57 -50.68
C PHE A 6 28.99 -21.04 -50.81
N SER A 7 27.84 -20.46 -50.45
CA SER A 7 27.72 -19.02 -50.27
C SER A 7 28.47 -18.62 -49.00
N ASN A 8 29.47 -17.75 -49.15
CA ASN A 8 30.07 -16.98 -48.07
C ASN A 8 29.00 -16.06 -47.46
N GLU A 9 28.29 -16.54 -46.44
CA GLU A 9 27.62 -15.64 -45.50
C GLU A 9 28.67 -15.19 -44.48
N GLN A 10 29.18 -13.96 -44.67
CA GLN A 10 29.85 -13.25 -43.59
C GLN A 10 28.88 -13.21 -42.39
N PRO A 11 29.34 -13.53 -41.17
CA PRO A 11 28.51 -13.31 -40.00
C PRO A 11 28.10 -11.84 -40.00
N PRO A 12 26.85 -11.50 -39.67
CA PRO A 12 26.42 -10.12 -39.60
C PRO A 12 27.40 -9.36 -38.70
N GLU A 13 27.97 -8.28 -39.22
CA GLU A 13 28.71 -7.31 -38.42
C GLU A 13 27.76 -6.89 -37.28
N VAL A 14 28.04 -7.42 -36.09
CA VAL A 14 27.41 -6.96 -34.86
C VAL A 14 27.80 -5.50 -34.76
N ALA A 15 26.84 -4.61 -35.01
CA ALA A 15 26.98 -3.20 -34.75
C ALA A 15 27.53 -3.06 -33.32
N SER A 16 28.75 -2.55 -33.20
CA SER A 16 29.40 -2.36 -31.91
C SER A 16 28.63 -1.27 -31.18
N GLU A 17 27.66 -1.68 -30.37
CA GLU A 17 27.02 -0.85 -29.36
C GLU A 17 28.12 -0.11 -28.58
N GLU A 18 27.94 1.20 -28.36
CA GLU A 18 28.89 2.03 -27.65
C GLU A 18 29.19 1.43 -26.26
N GLN A 19 30.28 0.68 -26.17
CA GLN A 19 30.80 0.13 -24.93
C GLN A 19 31.21 1.33 -24.06
N GLY A 20 30.40 1.65 -23.04
CA GLY A 20 30.66 2.76 -22.13
C GLY A 20 32.09 2.71 -21.53
N THR A 21 32.59 3.84 -21.06
CA THR A 21 33.99 3.99 -20.60
C THR A 21 34.10 4.03 -19.08
N TRP A 22 35.27 3.65 -18.55
CA TRP A 22 35.66 3.92 -17.17
C TRP A 22 36.51 5.19 -17.12
N LYS A 23 35.99 6.25 -16.50
CA LYS A 23 36.71 7.51 -16.34
C LYS A 23 37.84 7.39 -15.31
N VAL A 24 39.04 7.74 -15.73
CA VAL A 24 40.26 7.76 -14.93
C VAL A 24 40.87 9.15 -14.99
N LEU A 25 40.91 9.84 -13.85
CA LEU A 25 41.61 11.12 -13.74
C LEU A 25 43.11 10.86 -13.55
N ILE A 26 43.93 11.53 -14.33
CA ILE A 26 45.39 11.59 -14.14
C ILE A 26 45.71 13.02 -13.71
N VAL A 27 46.24 13.17 -12.51
CA VAL A 27 46.58 14.47 -11.93
C VAL A 27 48.06 14.47 -11.61
N ASP A 28 48.83 15.19 -12.42
CA ASP A 28 50.29 15.28 -12.35
C ASP A 28 50.70 16.57 -13.09
N ASP A 29 51.67 17.32 -12.59
CA ASP A 29 52.16 18.53 -13.26
C ASP A 29 53.10 18.22 -14.43
N GLU A 30 53.59 16.97 -14.54
CA GLU A 30 54.48 16.50 -15.60
C GLU A 30 53.72 15.87 -16.79
N PRO A 31 53.69 16.49 -17.98
CA PRO A 31 52.95 15.96 -19.14
C PRO A 31 53.44 14.58 -19.61
N GLU A 32 54.71 14.26 -19.37
CA GLU A 32 55.32 12.97 -19.70
C GLU A 32 54.67 11.83 -18.92
N VAL A 33 54.32 12.04 -17.64
CA VAL A 33 53.67 11.03 -16.80
C VAL A 33 52.30 10.68 -17.37
N HIS A 34 51.57 11.64 -17.93
CA HIS A 34 50.28 11.39 -18.57
C HIS A 34 50.44 10.53 -19.83
N ALA A 35 51.44 10.83 -20.67
CA ALA A 35 51.72 10.07 -21.87
C ALA A 35 52.12 8.61 -21.55
N VAL A 36 53.01 8.41 -20.56
CA VAL A 36 53.44 7.08 -20.11
C VAL A 36 52.28 6.30 -19.51
N THR A 37 51.45 6.93 -18.68
CA THR A 37 50.28 6.28 -18.06
C THR A 37 49.28 5.82 -19.12
N ARG A 38 48.99 6.66 -20.13
CA ARG A 38 48.10 6.31 -21.25
C ARG A 38 48.65 5.16 -22.08
N LEU A 39 49.95 5.18 -22.37
CA LEU A 39 50.60 4.12 -23.13
C LEU A 39 50.60 2.78 -22.37
N ALA A 40 50.89 2.81 -21.07
CA ALA A 40 50.92 1.59 -20.25
C ALA A 40 49.54 0.93 -20.09
N LEU A 41 48.46 1.67 -20.32
CA LEU A 41 47.07 1.23 -20.13
C LEU A 41 46.24 1.24 -21.43
N SER A 42 46.86 1.41 -22.60
CA SER A 42 46.15 1.55 -23.88
C SER A 42 45.26 0.34 -24.23
N ASP A 43 45.73 -0.86 -23.89
CA ASP A 43 45.02 -2.13 -24.15
C ASP A 43 44.21 -2.61 -22.95
N PHE A 44 44.07 -1.78 -21.91
CA PHE A 44 43.33 -2.16 -20.70
C PHE A 44 41.83 -2.25 -20.98
N LYS A 45 41.23 -3.39 -20.61
CA LYS A 45 39.78 -3.61 -20.63
C LYS A 45 39.31 -4.25 -19.34
N PHE A 46 38.17 -3.77 -18.84
CA PHE A 46 37.50 -4.37 -17.69
C PHE A 46 35.99 -4.39 -17.93
N GLN A 47 35.39 -5.58 -17.87
CA GLN A 47 33.97 -5.82 -18.23
C GLN A 47 33.62 -5.29 -19.62
N ASP A 48 34.49 -5.55 -20.60
CA ASP A 48 34.38 -5.11 -22.00
C ASP A 48 34.34 -3.58 -22.21
N LYS A 49 34.58 -2.80 -21.16
CA LYS A 49 34.71 -1.35 -21.20
C LYS A 49 36.18 -0.92 -21.27
N ARG A 50 36.45 0.15 -22.03
CA ARG A 50 37.77 0.79 -22.13
C ARG A 50 37.91 1.91 -21.10
N LEU A 51 39.14 2.39 -20.89
CA LEU A 51 39.41 3.54 -20.04
C LEU A 51 39.27 4.84 -20.84
N GLU A 52 38.65 5.85 -20.21
CA GLU A 52 38.65 7.24 -20.65
C GLU A 52 39.54 8.04 -19.72
N PHE A 53 40.57 8.69 -20.26
CA PHE A 53 41.54 9.43 -19.46
C PHE A 53 41.25 10.92 -19.47
N ILE A 54 41.08 11.49 -18.27
CA ILE A 54 40.86 12.91 -18.04
C ILE A 54 42.12 13.45 -17.36
N SER A 55 42.75 14.48 -17.91
CA SER A 55 44.03 15.00 -17.41
C SER A 55 43.85 16.32 -16.68
N ALA A 56 44.47 16.45 -15.52
CA ALA A 56 44.64 17.70 -14.79
C ALA A 56 46.13 17.91 -14.51
N TYR A 57 46.60 19.14 -14.64
CA TYR A 57 48.01 19.52 -14.48
C TYR A 57 48.27 20.33 -13.20
N SER A 58 47.24 20.51 -12.39
CA SER A 58 47.27 21.32 -11.17
C SER A 58 46.26 20.81 -10.15
N GLY A 59 46.51 21.04 -8.86
CA GLY A 59 45.54 20.73 -7.81
C GLY A 59 44.22 21.51 -7.96
N ALA A 60 44.28 22.72 -8.52
CA ALA A 60 43.09 23.54 -8.79
C ALA A 60 42.24 22.97 -9.94
N GLU A 61 42.88 22.58 -11.04
CA GLU A 61 42.21 21.93 -12.17
C GLU A 61 41.64 20.56 -11.78
N ALA A 62 42.36 19.80 -10.96
CA ALA A 62 41.89 18.51 -10.45
C ALA A 62 40.56 18.65 -9.70
N LYS A 63 40.47 19.63 -8.78
CA LYS A 63 39.23 19.89 -8.02
C LYS A 63 38.06 20.22 -8.96
N LYS A 64 38.31 21.07 -9.97
CA LYS A 64 37.29 21.41 -10.97
C LYS A 64 36.81 20.19 -11.75
N LEU A 65 37.72 19.34 -12.22
CA LEU A 65 37.38 18.13 -12.97
C LEU A 65 36.67 17.08 -12.11
N ILE A 66 36.98 17.00 -10.82
CA ILE A 66 36.26 16.13 -9.86
C ILE A 66 34.80 16.58 -9.74
N ASP A 67 34.54 17.89 -9.71
CA ASP A 67 33.18 18.43 -9.65
C ASP A 67 32.41 18.20 -10.96
N GLU A 68 33.11 18.30 -12.12
CA GLU A 68 32.53 18.04 -13.46
C GLU A 68 32.31 16.54 -13.74
N HIS A 69 33.09 15.66 -13.11
CA HIS A 69 33.07 14.22 -13.32
C HIS A 69 32.90 13.45 -12.00
N PRO A 70 31.74 13.55 -11.32
CA PRO A 70 31.49 12.84 -10.07
C PRO A 70 31.48 11.31 -10.23
N ASP A 71 31.30 10.83 -11.46
CA ASP A 71 31.28 9.42 -11.86
C ASP A 71 32.67 8.83 -12.17
N ALA A 72 33.74 9.59 -11.94
CA ALA A 72 35.10 9.10 -12.09
C ALA A 72 35.39 7.91 -11.18
N ALA A 73 35.86 6.80 -11.77
CA ALA A 73 36.10 5.57 -11.05
C ALA A 73 37.42 5.61 -10.26
N ILE A 74 38.46 6.19 -10.87
CA ILE A 74 39.83 6.22 -10.34
C ILE A 74 40.43 7.60 -10.54
N ILE A 75 41.22 8.04 -9.56
CA ILE A 75 42.14 9.16 -9.69
C ILE A 75 43.57 8.70 -9.38
N LEU A 76 44.47 8.88 -10.34
CA LEU A 76 45.91 8.73 -10.20
C LEU A 76 46.48 10.11 -9.88
N LEU A 77 46.85 10.32 -8.63
CA LEU A 77 47.08 11.65 -8.07
C LEU A 77 48.52 11.80 -7.58
N ASP A 78 49.28 12.73 -8.13
CA ASP A 78 50.60 13.06 -7.60
C ASP A 78 50.48 13.79 -6.26
N VAL A 79 51.39 13.49 -5.34
CA VAL A 79 51.44 14.11 -4.00
C VAL A 79 51.97 15.54 -4.08
N VAL A 80 53.06 15.73 -4.83
CA VAL A 80 53.81 16.99 -4.92
C VAL A 80 53.60 17.57 -6.32
N MET A 81 53.03 18.77 -6.39
CA MET A 81 52.84 19.51 -7.65
C MET A 81 53.24 20.97 -7.40
N GLU A 82 52.27 21.89 -7.32
CA GLU A 82 52.54 23.31 -7.04
C GLU A 82 52.98 23.54 -5.59
N THR A 83 52.56 22.66 -4.69
CA THR A 83 53.02 22.57 -3.30
C THR A 83 53.34 21.13 -2.93
N ASP A 84 54.14 20.94 -1.88
CA ASP A 84 54.52 19.62 -1.34
C ASP A 84 53.34 18.76 -0.86
N ASP A 85 52.16 19.36 -0.68
CA ASP A 85 50.95 18.72 -0.20
C ASP A 85 49.75 18.87 -1.15
N ALA A 86 49.95 19.38 -2.38
CA ALA A 86 48.88 19.70 -3.31
C ALA A 86 47.94 18.51 -3.57
N GLY A 87 48.51 17.33 -3.82
CA GLY A 87 47.74 16.09 -3.99
C GLY A 87 46.98 15.67 -2.73
N LEU A 88 47.57 15.85 -1.56
CA LEU A 88 46.90 15.54 -0.29
C LEU A 88 45.70 16.47 -0.06
N GLN A 89 45.80 17.74 -0.45
CA GLN A 89 44.67 18.67 -0.39
C GLN A 89 43.55 18.31 -1.37
N VAL A 90 43.88 17.77 -2.55
CA VAL A 90 42.88 17.24 -3.49
C VAL A 90 42.19 15.99 -2.91
N ALA A 91 42.94 15.05 -2.33
CA ALA A 91 42.35 13.87 -1.67
C ALA A 91 41.41 14.28 -0.52
N LYS A 92 41.84 15.26 0.29
CA LYS A 92 41.01 15.83 1.36
C LYS A 92 39.76 16.52 0.83
N TYR A 93 39.87 17.22 -0.31
CA TYR A 93 38.72 17.85 -0.96
C TYR A 93 37.68 16.81 -1.40
N ILE A 94 38.11 15.72 -2.05
CA ILE A 94 37.25 14.61 -2.48
C ILE A 94 36.46 14.03 -1.30
N ARG A 95 37.15 13.70 -0.20
CA ARG A 95 36.53 13.00 0.95
C ARG A 95 35.73 13.93 1.87
N ASN A 96 36.22 15.14 2.14
CA ASN A 96 35.60 16.02 3.14
C ASN A 96 34.67 17.08 2.55
N THR A 97 34.95 17.55 1.34
CA THR A 97 34.15 18.63 0.71
C THR A 97 33.12 18.05 -0.25
N VAL A 98 33.57 17.30 -1.26
CA VAL A 98 32.67 16.64 -2.24
C VAL A 98 31.95 15.46 -1.60
N LYS A 99 32.56 14.84 -0.57
CA LYS A 99 32.07 13.62 0.09
C LYS A 99 31.89 12.44 -0.86
N ASN A 100 32.68 12.40 -1.93
CA ASN A 100 32.70 11.26 -2.83
C ASN A 100 33.57 10.16 -2.20
N ASN A 101 32.91 9.19 -1.56
CA ASN A 101 33.57 8.02 -0.98
C ASN A 101 33.66 6.85 -1.97
N TYR A 102 33.29 7.06 -3.23
CA TYR A 102 33.22 6.02 -4.28
C TYR A 102 34.48 6.03 -5.14
N ILE A 103 34.98 7.20 -5.57
CA ILE A 103 36.21 7.29 -6.38
C ILE A 103 37.41 6.67 -5.66
N ARG A 104 38.19 5.86 -6.37
CA ARG A 104 39.40 5.24 -5.83
C ARG A 104 40.60 6.16 -6.02
N ILE A 105 41.24 6.56 -4.92
CA ILE A 105 42.39 7.47 -4.94
C ILE A 105 43.68 6.65 -4.84
N ILE A 106 44.52 6.74 -5.87
CA ILE A 106 45.85 6.14 -5.91
C ILE A 106 46.85 7.28 -5.91
N LEU A 107 47.56 7.46 -4.79
CA LEU A 107 48.63 8.45 -4.70
C LEU A 107 49.91 7.94 -5.34
N ARG A 108 50.55 8.81 -6.12
CA ARG A 108 51.88 8.61 -6.71
C ARG A 108 52.83 9.68 -6.18
N THR A 109 54.11 9.37 -6.02
CA THR A 109 55.13 10.40 -5.73
C THR A 109 56.49 10.00 -6.29
N GLY A 110 57.28 10.97 -6.76
CA GLY A 110 58.68 10.77 -7.11
C GLY A 110 59.63 10.70 -5.90
N GLN A 111 59.18 11.14 -4.71
CA GLN A 111 60.00 11.27 -3.51
C GLN A 111 59.40 10.51 -2.31
N PRO A 112 59.68 9.20 -2.15
CA PRO A 112 59.24 8.46 -0.98
C PRO A 112 59.97 8.99 0.28
N GLY A 113 59.26 9.70 1.16
CA GLY A 113 59.83 10.17 2.44
C GLY A 113 59.24 11.45 3.04
N GLN A 114 58.51 12.26 2.26
CA GLN A 114 57.95 13.53 2.77
C GLN A 114 56.76 13.36 3.73
N ALA A 115 56.03 12.24 3.63
CA ALA A 115 54.99 11.85 4.58
C ALA A 115 55.00 10.32 4.77
N PRO A 116 54.81 9.79 6.00
CA PRO A 116 54.76 8.34 6.22
C PRO A 116 53.55 7.74 5.50
N GLU A 117 53.78 6.85 4.54
CA GLU A 117 52.75 6.18 3.72
C GLU A 117 51.55 5.71 4.55
N ARG A 118 51.81 5.03 5.67
CA ARG A 118 50.76 4.52 6.57
C ARG A 118 49.87 5.62 7.16
N GLN A 119 50.42 6.79 7.47
CA GLN A 119 49.64 7.92 7.99
C GLN A 119 48.82 8.58 6.89
N VAL A 120 49.37 8.68 5.68
CA VAL A 120 48.66 9.25 4.53
C VAL A 120 47.45 8.37 4.18
N ILE A 121 47.63 7.05 4.13
CA ILE A 121 46.56 6.10 3.85
C ILE A 121 45.39 6.25 4.82
N VAL A 122 45.68 6.32 6.13
CA VAL A 122 44.64 6.41 7.17
C VAL A 122 44.01 7.80 7.25
N ASN A 123 44.79 8.87 7.18
CA ASN A 123 44.29 10.23 7.44
C ASN A 123 43.54 10.84 6.24
N TYR A 124 43.80 10.35 5.03
CA TYR A 124 43.22 10.87 3.80
C TYR A 124 42.26 9.90 3.10
N ASP A 125 42.03 8.71 3.68
CA ASP A 125 41.12 7.67 3.17
C ASP A 125 41.33 7.38 1.67
N ILE A 126 42.59 7.08 1.35
CA ILE A 126 43.05 6.73 0.00
C ILE A 126 43.20 5.21 -0.15
N ASN A 127 43.21 4.73 -1.39
CA ASN A 127 43.15 3.29 -1.69
C ASN A 127 44.53 2.65 -1.89
N ASP A 128 45.48 3.41 -2.43
CA ASP A 128 46.85 2.94 -2.56
C ASP A 128 47.83 4.13 -2.58
N TYR A 129 49.07 3.86 -2.22
CA TYR A 129 50.18 4.81 -2.25
C TYR A 129 51.40 4.12 -2.89
N LYS A 130 51.97 4.75 -3.92
CA LYS A 130 53.07 4.15 -4.69
C LYS A 130 54.10 5.19 -5.10
N SER A 131 55.38 4.79 -5.14
CA SER A 131 56.40 5.60 -5.79
C SER A 131 56.26 5.55 -7.31
N LYS A 132 56.48 6.67 -8.02
CA LYS A 132 56.53 6.74 -9.50
C LYS A 132 57.56 5.73 -10.05
N THR A 133 58.67 5.50 -9.34
CA THR A 133 59.71 4.52 -9.73
C THR A 133 59.31 3.06 -9.55
N GLU A 134 58.37 2.77 -8.66
CA GLU A 134 57.92 1.41 -8.36
C GLU A 134 56.74 0.97 -9.23
N LEU A 135 56.10 1.90 -9.93
CA LEU A 135 54.87 1.69 -10.68
C LEU A 135 55.15 1.19 -12.12
N THR A 136 55.67 -0.02 -12.23
CA THR A 136 55.83 -0.68 -13.54
C THR A 136 54.48 -0.88 -14.23
N ALA A 137 54.47 -1.04 -15.56
CA ALA A 137 53.22 -1.29 -16.31
C ALA A 137 52.41 -2.47 -15.74
N GLN A 138 53.09 -3.54 -15.33
CA GLN A 138 52.44 -4.70 -14.70
C GLN A 138 51.80 -4.36 -13.35
N LYS A 139 52.47 -3.57 -12.51
CA LYS A 139 51.93 -3.15 -11.21
C LYS A 139 50.79 -2.16 -11.37
N LEU A 140 50.91 -1.22 -12.31
CA LEU A 140 49.83 -0.30 -12.67
C LEU A 140 48.60 -1.09 -13.13
N PHE A 141 48.78 -2.12 -13.96
CA PHE A 141 47.69 -3.01 -14.36
C PHE A 141 46.99 -3.68 -13.16
N THR A 142 47.75 -4.26 -12.22
CA THR A 142 47.13 -4.94 -11.06
C THR A 142 46.41 -3.95 -10.13
N VAL A 143 46.97 -2.76 -9.93
CA VAL A 143 46.36 -1.69 -9.12
C VAL A 143 45.07 -1.18 -9.77
N MET A 144 45.08 -0.97 -11.10
CA MET A 144 43.88 -0.56 -11.85
C MET A 144 42.79 -1.63 -11.78
N MET A 145 43.13 -2.92 -11.97
CA MET A 145 42.17 -4.01 -11.85
C MET A 145 41.55 -4.11 -10.45
N ALA A 146 42.37 -4.01 -9.40
CA ALA A 146 41.86 -4.06 -8.02
C ALA A 146 40.97 -2.84 -7.71
N SER A 147 41.37 -1.66 -8.17
CA SER A 147 40.65 -0.40 -7.93
C SER A 147 39.32 -0.35 -8.68
N LEU A 148 39.27 -0.72 -9.96
CA LEU A 148 38.02 -0.78 -10.73
C LEU A 148 37.05 -1.82 -10.16
N ARG A 149 37.57 -2.98 -9.72
CA ARG A 149 36.76 -3.99 -9.05
C ARG A 149 36.16 -3.44 -7.75
N SER A 150 36.97 -2.79 -6.92
CA SER A 150 36.50 -2.16 -5.70
C SER A 150 35.48 -1.06 -5.97
N TYR A 151 35.69 -0.22 -6.99
CA TYR A 151 34.74 0.81 -7.41
C TYR A 151 33.39 0.20 -7.80
N ARG A 152 33.41 -0.79 -8.70
CA ARG A 152 32.22 -1.53 -9.14
C ARG A 152 31.44 -2.11 -7.95
N ASP A 153 32.15 -2.75 -7.02
CA ASP A 153 31.52 -3.42 -5.88
C ASP A 153 30.86 -2.40 -4.94
N ILE A 154 31.53 -1.26 -4.69
CA ILE A 154 30.98 -0.17 -3.88
C ILE A 154 29.74 0.43 -4.53
N ILE A 155 29.78 0.72 -5.83
CA ILE A 155 28.63 1.25 -6.56
C ILE A 155 27.45 0.27 -6.53
N SER A 156 27.71 -1.02 -6.72
CA SER A 156 26.68 -2.07 -6.64
C SER A 156 26.03 -2.14 -5.24
N ILE A 157 26.84 -2.02 -4.18
CA ILE A 157 26.34 -1.98 -2.79
C ILE A 157 25.51 -0.73 -2.56
N GLU A 158 25.96 0.44 -3.02
CA GLU A 158 25.23 1.69 -2.84
C GLU A 158 23.89 1.68 -3.58
N GLN A 159 23.88 1.22 -4.84
CA GLN A 159 22.65 1.03 -5.61
C GLN A 159 21.68 0.07 -4.91
N SER A 160 22.20 -1.01 -4.32
CA SER A 160 21.40 -1.94 -3.53
C SER A 160 20.86 -1.29 -2.26
N ARG A 161 21.66 -0.47 -1.57
CA ARG A 161 21.26 0.29 -0.36
C ARG A 161 20.14 1.27 -0.68
N GLU A 162 20.30 2.08 -1.72
CA GLU A 162 19.29 3.04 -2.19
C GLU A 162 18.00 2.33 -2.62
N GLY A 163 18.11 1.21 -3.35
CA GLY A 163 16.96 0.38 -3.72
C GLY A 163 16.20 -0.13 -2.49
N LEU A 164 16.92 -0.61 -1.47
CA LEU A 164 16.31 -1.09 -0.23
C LEU A 164 15.66 0.04 0.58
N GLU A 165 16.28 1.22 0.62
CA GLU A 165 15.74 2.41 1.29
C GLU A 165 14.44 2.90 0.63
N LYS A 166 14.40 2.85 -0.71
CA LYS A 166 13.16 3.06 -1.47
C LYS A 166 12.10 2.04 -1.04
N ILE A 167 12.40 0.74 -0.99
CA ILE A 167 11.47 -0.32 -0.53
C ILE A 167 10.94 -0.06 0.88
N ILE A 168 11.80 0.29 1.84
CA ILE A 168 11.39 0.52 3.23
C ILE A 168 10.40 1.68 3.33
N THR A 169 10.70 2.79 2.65
CA THR A 169 9.82 3.96 2.59
C THR A 169 8.49 3.59 1.93
N ALA A 170 8.60 2.80 0.87
CA ALA A 170 7.49 2.26 0.11
C ALA A 170 6.51 1.46 0.99
N SER A 171 7.02 0.44 1.68
CA SER A 171 6.21 -0.47 2.50
C SER A 171 5.41 0.26 3.58
N ARG A 172 5.93 1.34 4.17
CA ARG A 172 5.21 2.11 5.19
C ARG A 172 3.87 2.69 4.71
N ASN A 173 3.81 3.18 3.48
CA ASN A 173 2.59 3.76 2.91
C ASN A 173 1.58 2.65 2.56
N ILE A 174 2.08 1.53 2.04
CA ILE A 174 1.25 0.36 1.73
C ILE A 174 0.54 -0.16 3.00
N PHE A 175 1.26 -0.33 4.12
CA PHE A 175 0.69 -0.83 5.38
C PHE A 175 -0.24 0.16 6.10
N ALA A 176 -0.21 1.44 5.77
CA ALA A 176 -1.10 2.44 6.36
C ALA A 176 -2.51 2.41 5.75
N THR A 177 -2.73 1.57 4.74
CA THR A 177 -3.93 1.59 3.93
C THR A 177 -4.93 0.54 4.39
N HIS A 178 -6.18 0.94 4.62
CA HIS A 178 -7.26 0.06 5.09
C HIS A 178 -8.22 -0.42 3.99
N SER A 179 -8.01 0.01 2.75
CA SER A 179 -8.85 -0.33 1.58
C SER A 179 -8.02 -0.93 0.47
N MET A 180 -8.58 -1.90 -0.26
CA MET A 180 -7.91 -2.56 -1.38
C MET A 180 -7.45 -1.58 -2.47
N ASP A 181 -8.26 -0.58 -2.79
CA ASP A 181 -8.02 0.32 -3.93
C ASP A 181 -6.78 1.21 -3.70
N ASN A 182 -6.74 1.89 -2.55
CA ASN A 182 -5.59 2.68 -2.14
C ASN A 182 -4.32 1.82 -1.95
N PHE A 183 -4.49 0.54 -1.59
CA PHE A 183 -3.37 -0.39 -1.40
C PHE A 183 -2.70 -0.68 -2.75
N ILE A 184 -3.50 -0.99 -3.77
CA ILE A 184 -3.01 -1.29 -5.12
C ILE A 184 -2.37 -0.05 -5.75
N GLU A 185 -2.97 1.14 -5.58
CA GLU A 185 -2.36 2.39 -6.04
C GLU A 185 -1.00 2.66 -5.38
N GLY A 186 -0.88 2.42 -4.07
CA GLY A 186 0.36 2.57 -3.33
C GLY A 186 1.46 1.58 -3.76
N VAL A 187 1.08 0.32 -4.01
CA VAL A 187 1.97 -0.70 -4.59
C VAL A 187 2.48 -0.26 -5.96
N MET A 188 1.60 0.35 -6.75
CA MET A 188 1.89 0.74 -8.11
C MET A 188 2.90 1.86 -8.24
N GLN A 189 2.72 2.96 -7.51
CA GLN A 189 3.67 4.07 -7.50
C GLN A 189 5.09 3.61 -7.12
N GLN A 190 5.19 2.57 -6.31
CA GLN A 190 6.46 2.09 -5.76
C GLN A 190 7.18 1.15 -6.71
N LEU A 191 6.47 0.25 -7.39
CA LEU A 191 7.03 -0.58 -8.45
C LEU A 191 7.68 0.28 -9.54
N THR A 192 6.97 1.31 -10.01
CA THR A 192 7.48 2.25 -11.02
C THR A 192 8.73 2.99 -10.54
N SER A 193 8.75 3.41 -9.27
CA SER A 193 9.93 4.05 -8.66
C SER A 193 11.12 3.11 -8.48
N LEU A 194 10.89 1.82 -8.25
CA LEU A 194 11.94 0.81 -8.03
C LEU A 194 12.58 0.36 -9.34
N LEU A 195 11.78 0.24 -10.40
CA LEU A 195 12.27 -0.16 -11.72
C LEU A 195 12.97 1.00 -12.46
N ASN A 196 12.93 2.22 -11.90
CA ASN A 196 13.58 3.42 -12.42
C ASN A 196 13.23 3.69 -13.90
N VAL A 197 12.01 3.33 -14.29
CA VAL A 197 11.51 3.38 -15.67
C VAL A 197 11.12 4.82 -16.05
N ALA A 198 11.75 5.84 -15.46
CA ALA A 198 11.27 7.23 -15.52
C ALA A 198 11.08 7.78 -16.95
N ASP A 199 11.77 7.24 -17.96
CA ASP A 199 11.65 7.67 -19.36
C ASP A 199 10.66 6.84 -20.21
N GLU A 200 10.23 5.64 -19.77
CA GLU A 200 9.25 4.78 -20.47
C GLU A 200 7.99 4.48 -19.62
N ALA A 201 7.96 4.92 -18.35
CA ALA A 201 6.95 4.62 -17.32
C ALA A 201 5.57 5.22 -17.59
N MET A 202 5.42 6.03 -18.63
CA MET A 202 4.15 6.69 -18.93
C MET A 202 3.06 5.68 -19.37
N TYR A 203 3.43 4.41 -19.62
CA TYR A 203 2.55 3.33 -20.10
C TYR A 203 2.64 2.02 -19.30
N ALA A 204 3.22 2.00 -18.09
CA ALA A 204 3.28 0.78 -17.29
C ALA A 204 1.86 0.35 -16.85
N THR A 205 1.33 -0.68 -17.48
CA THR A 205 0.04 -1.32 -17.19
C THR A 205 0.25 -2.44 -16.16
N THR A 206 -0.61 -2.50 -15.15
CA THR A 206 -0.56 -3.52 -14.10
C THR A 206 -1.92 -4.03 -13.71
N LEU A 207 -1.94 -5.22 -13.12
CA LEU A 207 -3.17 -5.88 -12.74
C LEU A 207 -2.95 -6.75 -11.51
N VAL A 208 -3.93 -6.73 -10.61
CA VAL A 208 -4.03 -7.64 -9.48
C VAL A 208 -5.29 -8.47 -9.67
N ALA A 209 -5.14 -9.79 -9.67
CA ALA A 209 -6.27 -10.71 -9.78
C ALA A 209 -6.27 -11.74 -8.65
N GLN A 210 -7.47 -12.14 -8.22
CA GLN A 210 -7.66 -13.08 -7.12
C GLN A 210 -8.79 -14.05 -7.38
N ASN A 211 -8.83 -15.14 -6.61
CA ASN A 211 -9.97 -16.03 -6.61
C ASN A 211 -11.08 -15.49 -5.66
N PRO A 212 -12.32 -15.27 -6.13
CA PRO A 212 -13.39 -14.67 -5.31
C PRO A 212 -13.95 -15.57 -4.18
N SER A 213 -13.54 -16.84 -4.06
CA SER A 213 -13.98 -17.72 -2.97
C SER A 213 -12.98 -18.84 -2.66
N GLU A 214 -13.10 -19.46 -1.48
CA GLU A 214 -12.29 -20.61 -1.02
C GLU A 214 -12.36 -21.87 -1.91
N GLU A 215 -13.27 -21.93 -2.88
CA GLU A 215 -13.35 -23.05 -3.82
C GLU A 215 -12.15 -23.06 -4.79
N LEU A 216 -11.38 -24.15 -4.75
CA LEU A 216 -10.18 -24.40 -5.56
C LEU A 216 -10.37 -24.30 -7.09
N ASN A 217 -11.62 -24.21 -7.58
CA ASN A 217 -11.96 -24.27 -9.01
C ASN A 217 -12.54 -22.97 -9.58
N LYS A 218 -12.63 -21.89 -8.81
CA LYS A 218 -13.05 -20.60 -9.38
C LYS A 218 -11.88 -19.87 -10.02
N LYS A 219 -12.20 -19.19 -11.13
CA LYS A 219 -11.24 -18.47 -11.95
C LYS A 219 -10.77 -17.19 -11.26
N LEU A 220 -9.54 -16.78 -11.56
CA LEU A 220 -9.02 -15.50 -11.11
C LEU A 220 -9.83 -14.36 -11.75
N ILE A 221 -10.25 -13.41 -10.91
CA ILE A 221 -10.97 -12.20 -11.30
C ILE A 221 -10.09 -10.99 -11.03
N VAL A 222 -10.12 -10.01 -11.93
CA VAL A 222 -9.41 -8.74 -11.77
C VAL A 222 -9.99 -7.97 -10.59
N CYS A 223 -9.18 -7.74 -9.57
CA CYS A 223 -9.52 -6.90 -8.43
C CYS A 223 -9.34 -5.42 -8.78
N SER A 224 -8.24 -5.11 -9.45
CA SER A 224 -7.89 -3.76 -9.86
C SER A 224 -6.82 -3.80 -10.94
N GLY A 225 -6.77 -2.75 -11.76
CA GLY A 225 -5.81 -2.60 -12.83
C GLY A 225 -5.55 -1.15 -13.17
N THR A 226 -4.35 -0.87 -13.66
CA THR A 226 -3.94 0.45 -14.15
C THR A 226 -3.56 0.36 -15.62
N GLY A 227 -3.46 1.50 -16.32
CA GLY A 227 -3.18 1.53 -17.75
C GLY A 227 -4.28 0.84 -18.56
N ASP A 228 -3.92 -0.16 -19.35
CA ASP A 228 -4.84 -0.90 -20.23
C ASP A 228 -5.88 -1.74 -19.46
N PHE A 229 -5.61 -2.02 -18.18
CA PHE A 229 -6.53 -2.72 -17.29
C PHE A 229 -7.37 -1.79 -16.42
N ALA A 230 -7.27 -0.47 -16.60
CA ALA A 230 -8.14 0.47 -15.93
C ALA A 230 -9.60 0.16 -16.26
N LYS A 231 -10.45 0.04 -15.22
CA LYS A 231 -11.89 -0.27 -15.30
C LYS A 231 -12.25 -1.69 -15.77
N ARG A 232 -11.32 -2.65 -15.69
CA ARG A 232 -11.57 -4.08 -15.95
C ARG A 232 -11.94 -4.87 -14.68
N GLU A 233 -12.31 -4.18 -13.61
CA GLU A 233 -12.60 -4.77 -12.31
C GLU A 233 -13.82 -5.70 -12.40
N GLY A 234 -13.69 -6.90 -11.81
CA GLY A 234 -14.73 -7.93 -11.86
C GLY A 234 -14.69 -8.82 -13.10
N GLU A 235 -13.86 -8.54 -14.10
CA GLU A 235 -13.68 -9.41 -15.27
C GLU A 235 -12.78 -10.62 -14.97
N GLU A 236 -13.02 -11.75 -15.65
CA GLU A 236 -12.16 -12.94 -15.51
C GLU A 236 -10.80 -12.68 -16.15
N LEU A 237 -9.73 -13.09 -15.47
CA LEU A 237 -8.35 -12.86 -15.93
C LEU A 237 -8.08 -13.42 -17.34
N GLU A 238 -8.69 -14.57 -17.64
CA GLU A 238 -8.61 -15.23 -18.97
C GLU A 238 -9.20 -14.38 -20.11
N THR A 239 -10.14 -13.49 -19.79
CA THR A 239 -10.80 -12.61 -20.78
C THR A 239 -10.07 -11.29 -20.98
N VAL A 240 -9.18 -10.96 -20.04
CA VAL A 240 -8.46 -9.67 -19.98
C VAL A 240 -7.05 -9.79 -20.54
N LEU A 241 -6.38 -10.93 -20.34
CA LEU A 241 -5.01 -11.16 -20.78
C LEU A 241 -4.90 -11.61 -22.25
N ALA A 242 -3.82 -11.23 -22.92
CA ALA A 242 -3.44 -11.80 -24.20
C ALA A 242 -2.99 -13.27 -24.06
N ALA A 243 -2.96 -14.02 -25.18
CA ALA A 243 -2.73 -15.48 -25.14
C ALA A 243 -1.34 -15.87 -24.58
N ASP A 244 -0.31 -15.08 -24.90
CA ASP A 244 1.05 -15.19 -24.37
C ASP A 244 1.14 -14.84 -22.88
N GLN A 245 0.46 -13.77 -22.46
CA GLN A 245 0.34 -13.38 -21.05
C GLN A 245 -0.38 -14.44 -20.22
N LEU A 246 -1.43 -15.05 -20.77
CA LEU A 246 -2.18 -16.12 -20.11
C LEU A 246 -1.30 -17.35 -19.87
N LEU A 247 -0.47 -17.75 -20.84
CA LEU A 247 0.48 -18.84 -20.68
C LEU A 247 1.49 -18.54 -19.57
N ALA A 248 2.03 -17.32 -19.52
CA ALA A 248 2.95 -16.89 -18.47
C ALA A 248 2.26 -16.85 -17.08
N CYS A 249 1.01 -16.43 -17.02
CA CYS A 249 0.20 -16.46 -15.80
C CYS A 249 -0.04 -17.89 -15.31
N GLN A 250 -0.36 -18.82 -16.21
CA GLN A 250 -0.53 -20.24 -15.87
C GLN A 250 0.77 -20.88 -15.40
N GLU A 251 1.89 -20.52 -16.03
CA GLU A 251 3.24 -20.92 -15.61
C GLU A 251 3.53 -20.45 -14.18
N ALA A 252 3.22 -19.19 -13.87
CA ALA A 252 3.39 -18.62 -12.53
C ALA A 252 2.52 -19.31 -11.47
N LEU A 253 1.26 -19.61 -11.81
CA LEU A 253 0.33 -20.35 -10.93
C LEU A 253 0.81 -21.77 -10.65
N ALA A 254 1.25 -22.50 -11.67
CA ALA A 254 1.68 -23.89 -11.54
C ALA A 254 2.96 -24.01 -10.70
N ASN A 255 3.91 -23.09 -10.94
CA ASN A 255 5.22 -23.12 -10.28
C ASN A 255 5.25 -22.36 -8.95
N LYS A 256 4.21 -21.58 -8.63
CA LYS A 256 4.13 -20.71 -7.46
C LYS A 256 5.34 -19.77 -7.35
N ALA A 257 5.70 -19.15 -8.47
CA ALA A 257 6.92 -18.37 -8.61
C ALA A 257 6.68 -17.10 -9.46
N ILE A 258 7.70 -16.24 -9.52
CA ILE A 258 7.73 -15.10 -10.44
C ILE A 258 8.19 -15.59 -11.82
N VAL A 259 7.41 -15.30 -12.85
CA VAL A 259 7.75 -15.56 -14.25
C VAL A 259 8.11 -14.24 -14.92
N TYR A 260 9.35 -14.15 -15.41
CA TYR A 260 9.86 -13.00 -16.14
C TYR A 260 9.76 -13.26 -17.64
N LYS A 261 9.27 -12.27 -18.40
CA LYS A 261 9.33 -12.21 -19.86
C LYS A 261 10.07 -10.94 -20.29
N ASP A 262 10.14 -10.66 -21.59
CA ASP A 262 11.01 -9.62 -22.14
C ASP A 262 10.55 -8.19 -21.77
N ASP A 263 9.27 -7.96 -21.58
CA ASP A 263 8.67 -6.64 -21.29
C ASP A 263 7.67 -6.65 -20.12
N TYR A 264 7.39 -7.81 -19.53
CA TYR A 264 6.49 -7.96 -18.38
C TYR A 264 6.89 -9.09 -17.44
N LEU A 265 6.28 -9.10 -16.25
CA LEU A 265 6.36 -10.21 -15.30
C LEU A 265 5.00 -10.56 -14.70
N PHE A 266 4.90 -11.81 -14.26
CA PHE A 266 3.82 -12.31 -13.41
C PHE A 266 4.41 -12.79 -12.08
N ALA A 267 3.85 -12.33 -10.97
CA ALA A 267 4.24 -12.76 -9.63
C ALA A 267 3.06 -13.45 -8.92
N TYR A 268 3.24 -14.75 -8.64
CA TYR A 268 2.30 -15.50 -7.82
C TYR A 268 2.38 -15.05 -6.36
N CYS A 269 1.23 -14.72 -5.78
CA CYS A 269 1.08 -14.37 -4.37
C CYS A 269 0.05 -15.32 -3.73
N SER A 270 0.30 -15.83 -2.52
CA SER A 270 -0.67 -16.74 -1.85
C SER A 270 -0.74 -16.50 -0.35
N SER A 271 -1.93 -16.38 0.21
CA SER A 271 -2.07 -16.24 1.66
C SER A 271 -2.77 -17.41 2.32
N LYS A 272 -2.80 -17.41 3.65
CA LYS A 272 -3.65 -18.32 4.42
C LYS A 272 -5.15 -18.06 4.21
N PHE A 273 -5.52 -16.85 3.79
CA PHE A 273 -6.91 -16.40 3.62
C PHE A 273 -7.34 -16.30 2.15
N ASN A 274 -6.40 -16.43 1.21
CA ASN A 274 -6.65 -16.36 -0.22
C ASN A 274 -5.87 -17.45 -0.96
N HIS A 275 -6.62 -18.27 -1.70
CA HIS A 275 -6.06 -19.29 -2.56
C HIS A 275 -5.83 -18.69 -3.95
N ASN A 276 -4.56 -18.30 -4.19
CA ASN A 276 -4.04 -17.79 -5.45
C ASN A 276 -4.40 -16.33 -5.76
N SER A 277 -3.39 -15.47 -5.72
CA SER A 277 -3.42 -14.11 -6.24
C SER A 277 -2.31 -13.95 -7.27
N MET A 278 -2.52 -13.06 -8.22
CA MET A 278 -1.57 -12.80 -9.29
C MET A 278 -1.33 -11.30 -9.44
N LEU A 279 -0.07 -10.91 -9.47
CA LEU A 279 0.37 -9.56 -9.81
C LEU A 279 1.00 -9.58 -11.20
N PHE A 280 0.49 -8.74 -12.09
CA PHE A 280 1.06 -8.48 -13.40
C PHE A 280 1.70 -7.10 -13.45
N VAL A 281 2.91 -7.01 -14.02
CA VAL A 281 3.60 -5.74 -14.25
C VAL A 281 4.20 -5.71 -15.66
N SER A 282 3.83 -4.71 -16.46
CA SER A 282 4.44 -4.42 -17.77
C SER A 282 5.43 -3.26 -17.70
N GLY A 283 6.24 -3.09 -18.75
CA GLY A 283 7.30 -2.08 -18.80
C GLY A 283 8.55 -2.49 -18.01
N VAL A 284 8.76 -3.80 -17.85
CA VAL A 284 9.93 -4.35 -17.17
C VAL A 284 11.09 -4.44 -18.16
N PRO A 285 12.30 -3.94 -17.85
CA PRO A 285 13.43 -4.04 -18.77
C PRO A 285 13.78 -5.49 -19.12
N SER A 286 14.03 -5.77 -20.40
CA SER A 286 14.35 -7.12 -20.92
C SER A 286 15.59 -7.75 -20.29
N LYS A 287 16.54 -6.92 -19.80
CA LYS A 287 17.71 -7.35 -19.04
C LYS A 287 17.69 -6.76 -17.63
N LEU A 288 17.03 -7.47 -16.71
CA LEU A 288 17.11 -7.19 -15.29
C LEU A 288 18.45 -7.62 -14.71
N THR A 289 19.07 -6.73 -13.93
CA THR A 289 20.21 -7.04 -13.06
C THR A 289 19.79 -7.94 -11.89
N ASP A 290 20.74 -8.68 -11.30
CA ASP A 290 20.48 -9.49 -10.10
C ASP A 290 19.91 -8.65 -8.95
N THR A 291 20.38 -7.41 -8.79
CA THR A 291 19.86 -6.46 -7.81
C THR A 291 18.39 -6.12 -8.07
N GLN A 292 18.00 -5.83 -9.32
CA GLN A 292 16.60 -5.55 -9.65
C GLN A 292 15.70 -6.77 -9.42
N ARG A 293 16.17 -7.98 -9.77
CA ARG A 293 15.43 -9.23 -9.50
C ARG A 293 15.18 -9.42 -8.00
N ASN A 294 16.21 -9.25 -7.18
CA ASN A 294 16.08 -9.34 -5.72
C ASN A 294 15.13 -8.28 -5.15
N LEU A 295 15.17 -7.05 -5.67
CA LEU A 295 14.25 -5.98 -5.25
C LEU A 295 12.79 -6.30 -5.60
N ILE A 296 12.53 -6.82 -6.80
CA ILE A 296 11.19 -7.25 -7.23
C ILE A 296 10.68 -8.39 -6.34
N GLU A 297 11.53 -9.36 -6.00
CA GLU A 297 11.14 -10.48 -5.14
C GLU A 297 10.75 -10.01 -3.73
N ILE A 298 11.59 -9.17 -3.10
CA ILE A 298 11.28 -8.57 -1.78
C ILE A 298 10.00 -7.74 -1.85
N PHE A 299 9.85 -6.94 -2.91
CA PHE A 299 8.67 -6.11 -3.10
C PHE A 299 7.41 -6.98 -3.22
N SER A 300 7.43 -8.03 -4.04
CA SER A 300 6.30 -8.97 -4.18
C SER A 300 5.89 -9.59 -2.86
N GLN A 301 6.85 -9.94 -2.00
CA GLN A 301 6.56 -10.45 -0.65
C GLN A 301 5.90 -9.38 0.24
N ASN A 302 6.36 -8.13 0.17
CA ASN A 302 5.76 -7.03 0.94
C ASN A 302 4.33 -6.70 0.48
N VAL A 303 4.07 -6.73 -0.84
CA VAL A 303 2.72 -6.61 -1.41
C VAL A 303 1.82 -7.70 -0.85
N GLN A 304 2.27 -8.95 -0.87
CA GLN A 304 1.53 -10.08 -0.35
C GLN A 304 1.18 -9.92 1.15
N LEU A 305 2.14 -9.53 1.99
CA LEU A 305 1.91 -9.34 3.43
C LEU A 305 0.94 -8.19 3.72
N ALA A 306 1.03 -7.09 2.97
CA ALA A 306 0.12 -5.98 3.15
C ALA A 306 -1.29 -6.29 2.64
N PHE A 307 -1.40 -7.01 1.53
CA PHE A 307 -2.66 -7.54 1.05
C PHE A 307 -3.33 -8.47 2.08
N GLU A 308 -2.55 -9.37 2.70
CA GLU A 308 -3.01 -10.21 3.80
C GLU A 308 -3.60 -9.40 4.95
N ASN A 309 -2.92 -8.32 5.34
CA ASN A 309 -3.40 -7.44 6.42
C ASN A 309 -4.73 -6.75 6.07
N VAL A 310 -4.91 -6.29 4.83
CA VAL A 310 -6.18 -5.69 4.38
C VAL A 310 -7.32 -6.71 4.43
N GLN A 311 -7.06 -7.95 3.99
CA GLN A 311 -8.04 -9.04 4.08
C GLN A 311 -8.38 -9.42 5.53
N LEU A 312 -7.36 -9.57 6.38
CA LEU A 312 -7.52 -9.82 7.81
C LEU A 312 -8.37 -8.75 8.48
N HIS A 313 -8.15 -7.48 8.15
CA HIS A 313 -8.96 -6.37 8.66
C HIS A 313 -10.43 -6.51 8.24
N THR A 314 -10.68 -6.76 6.96
CA THR A 314 -12.04 -6.94 6.41
C THR A 314 -12.75 -8.13 7.07
N GLU A 315 -12.06 -9.26 7.25
CA GLU A 315 -12.60 -10.46 7.87
C GLU A 315 -12.91 -10.26 9.37
N VAL A 316 -12.04 -9.53 10.08
CA VAL A 316 -12.28 -9.15 11.48
C VAL A 316 -13.52 -8.26 11.60
N GLU A 317 -13.69 -7.28 10.70
CA GLU A 317 -14.88 -6.42 10.67
C GLU A 317 -16.15 -7.22 10.36
N ALA A 318 -16.11 -8.10 9.35
CA ALA A 318 -17.24 -8.98 8.99
C ALA A 318 -17.62 -9.91 10.15
N THR A 319 -16.63 -10.51 10.81
CA THR A 319 -16.83 -11.37 11.99
C THR A 319 -17.46 -10.59 13.14
N GLN A 320 -16.96 -9.39 13.44
CA GLN A 320 -17.52 -8.53 14.49
C GLN A 320 -18.97 -8.15 14.19
N GLN A 321 -19.27 -7.81 12.93
CA GLN A 321 -20.62 -7.50 12.49
C GLN A 321 -21.57 -8.69 12.65
N GLU A 322 -21.16 -9.89 12.24
CA GLU A 322 -21.96 -11.11 12.40
C GLU A 322 -22.21 -11.41 13.88
N LEU A 323 -21.20 -11.27 14.75
CA LEU A 323 -21.37 -11.46 16.19
C LEU A 323 -22.39 -10.47 16.79
N VAL A 324 -22.31 -9.20 16.42
CA VAL A 324 -23.26 -8.17 16.87
C VAL A 324 -24.68 -8.52 16.41
N TYR A 325 -24.87 -8.90 15.15
CA TYR A 325 -26.18 -9.30 14.64
C TYR A 325 -26.71 -10.54 15.35
N ARG A 326 -25.90 -11.56 15.58
CA ARG A 326 -26.32 -12.81 16.26
C ARG A 326 -26.71 -12.58 17.71
N LEU A 327 -25.94 -11.77 18.43
CA LEU A 327 -26.26 -11.43 19.82
C LEU A 327 -27.55 -10.61 19.91
N SER A 328 -27.73 -9.65 19.00
CA SER A 328 -28.94 -8.82 18.94
C SER A 328 -30.17 -9.66 18.54
N GLU A 329 -30.03 -10.55 17.55
CA GLU A 329 -31.06 -11.52 17.16
C GLU A 329 -31.46 -12.42 18.34
N ALA A 330 -30.52 -12.88 19.16
CA ALA A 330 -30.82 -13.68 20.34
C ALA A 330 -31.62 -12.93 21.41
N VAL A 331 -31.40 -11.61 21.55
CA VAL A 331 -32.20 -10.76 22.43
C VAL A 331 -33.62 -10.57 21.86
N GLU A 332 -33.75 -10.36 20.54
CA GLU A 332 -35.06 -10.18 19.91
C GLU A 332 -35.90 -11.46 19.83
N GLN A 333 -35.27 -12.63 19.73
CA GLN A 333 -36.00 -13.91 19.83
C GLN A 333 -36.72 -14.06 21.19
N ARG A 334 -36.29 -13.36 22.25
CA ARG A 334 -37.00 -13.32 23.53
C ARG A 334 -38.20 -12.35 23.55
N SER A 335 -38.30 -11.41 22.61
CA SER A 335 -39.27 -10.31 22.56
C SER A 335 -40.37 -10.46 21.50
N CYS A 336 -40.43 -11.61 20.80
CA CYS A 336 -41.31 -11.85 19.64
C CYS A 336 -41.01 -10.95 18.43
N GLU A 337 -39.84 -10.32 18.38
CA GLU A 337 -39.35 -9.57 17.22
C GLU A 337 -38.50 -10.47 16.30
N THR A 338 -38.45 -10.17 15.01
CA THR A 338 -37.79 -11.03 14.01
C THR A 338 -36.30 -10.73 13.89
N GLY A 339 -35.47 -11.74 13.58
CA GLY A 339 -34.02 -11.53 13.41
C GLY A 339 -33.63 -10.58 12.26
N ASN A 340 -34.53 -10.35 11.30
CA ASN A 340 -34.29 -9.41 10.19
C ASN A 340 -34.55 -7.95 10.56
N HIS A 341 -35.33 -7.67 11.63
CA HIS A 341 -35.56 -6.32 12.15
C HIS A 341 -34.24 -5.59 12.42
N VAL A 342 -33.34 -6.22 13.17
CA VAL A 342 -32.03 -5.69 13.54
C VAL A 342 -31.21 -5.29 12.30
N LYS A 343 -31.26 -6.10 11.24
CA LYS A 343 -30.58 -5.79 9.97
C LYS A 343 -31.24 -4.62 9.27
N ARG A 344 -32.57 -4.58 9.17
CA ARG A 344 -33.29 -3.47 8.52
C ARG A 344 -33.02 -2.15 9.23
N VAL A 345 -33.15 -2.09 10.55
CA VAL A 345 -32.84 -0.89 11.34
C VAL A 345 -31.40 -0.44 11.09
N ALA A 346 -30.43 -1.35 11.07
CA ALA A 346 -29.04 -1.01 10.75
C ALA A 346 -28.87 -0.32 9.39
N TYR A 347 -29.44 -0.89 8.33
CA TYR A 347 -29.34 -0.31 6.98
C TYR A 347 -30.18 0.96 6.80
N ILE A 348 -31.37 1.05 7.41
CA ILE A 348 -32.18 2.27 7.42
C ILE A 348 -31.42 3.41 8.12
N CYS A 349 -30.78 3.12 9.26
CA CYS A 349 -29.96 4.11 9.96
C CYS A 349 -28.80 4.62 9.10
N TYR A 350 -28.17 3.75 8.30
CA TYR A 350 -27.11 4.15 7.38
C TYR A 350 -27.61 5.14 6.32
N GLU A 351 -28.72 4.82 5.64
CA GLU A 351 -29.29 5.70 4.60
C GLU A 351 -29.72 7.06 5.17
N LEU A 352 -30.35 7.04 6.35
CA LEU A 352 -30.74 8.27 7.06
C LEU A 352 -29.51 9.08 7.50
N ALA A 353 -28.44 8.45 7.96
CA ALA A 353 -27.21 9.12 8.36
C ALA A 353 -26.53 9.84 7.20
N ILE A 354 -26.40 9.15 6.06
CA ILE A 354 -25.87 9.74 4.82
C ILE A 354 -26.74 10.89 4.35
N GLY A 355 -28.07 10.70 4.28
CA GLY A 355 -29.00 11.74 3.88
C GLY A 355 -28.99 12.97 4.81
N TYR A 356 -28.73 12.78 6.11
CA TYR A 356 -28.62 13.87 7.08
C TYR A 356 -27.34 14.71 6.93
N GLY A 357 -26.33 14.16 6.24
CA GLY A 357 -25.03 14.77 5.98
C GLY A 357 -23.90 14.30 6.89
N LEU A 358 -23.99 13.10 7.50
CA LEU A 358 -22.90 12.50 8.25
C LEU A 358 -21.84 11.88 7.32
N SER A 359 -20.61 11.74 7.79
CA SER A 359 -19.55 11.09 7.01
C SER A 359 -19.79 9.59 6.87
N GLU A 360 -19.16 8.96 5.87
CA GLU A 360 -19.20 7.51 5.64
C GLU A 360 -18.77 6.71 6.89
N GLU A 361 -17.75 7.20 7.61
CA GLU A 361 -17.29 6.59 8.87
C GLU A 361 -18.39 6.64 9.95
N GLN A 362 -19.08 7.79 10.08
CA GLN A 362 -20.16 7.96 11.05
C GLN A 362 -21.40 7.13 10.69
N ALA A 363 -21.78 7.09 9.42
CA ALA A 363 -22.90 6.29 8.94
C ALA A 363 -22.66 4.78 9.18
N ASN A 364 -21.46 4.29 8.89
CA ASN A 364 -21.07 2.91 9.20
C ASN A 364 -21.04 2.64 10.71
N LEU A 365 -20.57 3.61 11.52
CA LEU A 365 -20.58 3.47 12.98
C LEU A 365 -22.01 3.28 13.52
N ILE A 366 -22.99 4.08 13.06
CA ILE A 366 -24.39 3.92 13.47
C ILE A 366 -24.95 2.59 12.97
N ARG A 367 -24.66 2.21 11.72
CA ARG A 367 -25.09 0.92 11.15
C ARG A 367 -24.66 -0.27 12.02
N PHE A 368 -23.44 -0.24 12.54
CA PHE A 368 -22.93 -1.32 13.39
C PHE A 368 -23.38 -1.22 14.85
N ALA A 369 -23.69 -0.01 15.33
CA ALA A 369 -24.07 0.21 16.73
C ALA A 369 -25.58 0.10 16.98
N SER A 370 -26.43 0.45 16.02
CA SER A 370 -27.88 0.44 16.16
C SER A 370 -28.50 -0.92 16.49
N PRO A 371 -27.95 -2.08 16.05
CA PRO A 371 -28.40 -3.38 16.53
C PRO A 371 -28.44 -3.55 18.05
N LEU A 372 -27.60 -2.81 18.76
CA LEU A 372 -27.46 -2.91 20.22
C LEU A 372 -28.50 -2.10 21.00
N HIS A 373 -29.37 -1.34 20.34
CA HIS A 373 -30.32 -0.42 21.00
C HIS A 373 -31.15 -1.13 22.07
N ASP A 374 -31.55 -2.38 21.80
CA ASP A 374 -32.43 -3.17 22.65
C ASP A 374 -31.74 -4.27 23.47
N VAL A 375 -30.40 -4.29 23.52
CA VAL A 375 -29.64 -5.30 24.30
C VAL A 375 -30.06 -5.37 25.77
N GLY A 376 -30.57 -4.25 26.31
CA GLY A 376 -31.07 -4.15 27.68
C GLY A 376 -32.33 -4.97 27.96
N LYS A 377 -33.10 -5.39 26.94
CA LYS A 377 -34.26 -6.30 27.06
C LYS A 377 -33.87 -7.61 27.75
N ILE A 378 -32.58 -8.01 27.69
CA ILE A 378 -32.08 -9.20 28.40
C ILE A 378 -32.38 -9.17 29.90
N GLY A 379 -32.38 -7.98 30.50
CA GLY A 379 -32.60 -7.75 31.93
C GLY A 379 -34.06 -7.46 32.30
N ILE A 380 -35.02 -7.64 31.38
CA ILE A 380 -36.46 -7.49 31.60
C ILE A 380 -37.08 -8.87 31.91
N PRO A 381 -37.94 -8.99 32.94
CA PRO A 381 -38.62 -10.25 33.26
C PRO A 381 -39.51 -10.75 32.12
N ASP A 382 -39.50 -12.06 31.85
CA ASP A 382 -40.29 -12.68 30.76
C ASP A 382 -41.79 -12.40 30.88
N ALA A 383 -42.32 -12.35 32.10
CA ALA A 383 -43.74 -12.05 32.35
C ALA A 383 -44.16 -10.65 31.87
N ILE A 384 -43.22 -9.71 31.77
CA ILE A 384 -43.44 -8.35 31.25
C ILE A 384 -43.10 -8.32 29.76
N LEU A 385 -41.95 -8.88 29.37
CA LEU A 385 -41.47 -8.86 27.99
C LEU A 385 -42.43 -9.58 27.02
N ASN A 386 -42.98 -10.72 27.42
CA ASN A 386 -43.84 -11.57 26.60
C ASN A 386 -45.34 -11.48 26.95
N LYS A 387 -45.75 -10.41 27.64
CA LYS A 387 -47.15 -10.26 28.07
C LYS A 387 -48.07 -10.14 26.85
N PRO A 388 -49.09 -11.02 26.68
CA PRO A 388 -50.03 -10.94 25.56
C PRO A 388 -51.11 -9.88 25.84
N GLY A 389 -50.72 -8.60 25.81
CA GLY A 389 -51.61 -7.47 26.07
C GLY A 389 -50.87 -6.20 26.45
N LYS A 390 -51.61 -5.14 26.77
CA LYS A 390 -51.01 -3.88 27.24
C LYS A 390 -50.39 -4.06 28.63
N LEU A 391 -49.23 -3.45 28.84
CA LEU A 391 -48.59 -3.34 30.15
C LEU A 391 -49.40 -2.37 31.04
N ASN A 392 -49.47 -2.66 32.33
CA ASN A 392 -49.96 -1.71 33.33
C ASN A 392 -48.87 -0.66 33.66
N SER A 393 -49.17 0.32 34.51
CA SER A 393 -48.23 1.39 34.86
C SER A 393 -46.91 0.86 35.43
N ASP A 394 -46.97 -0.10 36.34
CA ASP A 394 -45.79 -0.59 37.06
C ASP A 394 -44.92 -1.46 36.14
N GLU A 395 -45.56 -2.31 35.33
CA GLU A 395 -44.90 -3.10 34.29
C GLU A 395 -44.27 -2.21 33.22
N TRP A 396 -44.91 -1.09 32.87
CA TRP A 396 -44.37 -0.10 31.94
C TRP A 396 -43.13 0.60 32.52
N GLU A 397 -43.15 0.98 33.79
CA GLU A 397 -41.96 1.53 34.47
C GLU A 397 -40.80 0.53 34.43
N VAL A 398 -41.06 -0.77 34.63
CA VAL A 398 -40.03 -1.81 34.49
C VAL A 398 -39.56 -1.94 33.05
N MET A 399 -40.45 -1.94 32.06
CA MET A 399 -40.09 -2.05 30.64
C MET A 399 -39.16 -0.91 30.20
N LYS A 400 -39.44 0.34 30.61
CA LYS A 400 -38.57 1.50 30.30
C LYS A 400 -37.13 1.35 30.82
N THR A 401 -36.89 0.48 31.80
CA THR A 401 -35.53 0.27 32.34
C THR A 401 -34.58 -0.43 31.36
N HIS A 402 -35.06 -1.03 30.26
CA HIS A 402 -34.18 -1.67 29.29
C HIS A 402 -33.16 -0.67 28.71
N ALA A 403 -33.56 0.58 28.45
CA ALA A 403 -32.66 1.61 27.95
C ALA A 403 -31.46 1.84 28.89
N GLY A 404 -31.74 2.01 30.19
CA GLY A 404 -30.71 2.15 31.22
C GLY A 404 -29.88 0.89 31.43
N LYS A 405 -30.48 -0.30 31.34
CA LYS A 405 -29.78 -1.59 31.44
C LYS A 405 -28.84 -1.80 30.25
N GLY A 406 -29.28 -1.48 29.03
CA GLY A 406 -28.47 -1.54 27.81
C GLY A 406 -27.27 -0.61 27.90
N TYR A 407 -27.48 0.65 28.32
CA TYR A 407 -26.38 1.57 28.61
C TYR A 407 -25.39 0.99 29.63
N ALA A 408 -25.88 0.43 30.74
CA ALA A 408 -25.03 -0.14 31.78
C ALA A 408 -24.18 -1.34 31.30
N ILE A 409 -24.67 -2.12 30.34
CA ILE A 409 -23.93 -3.23 29.73
C ILE A 409 -22.76 -2.72 28.86
N LEU A 410 -22.93 -1.58 28.19
CA LEU A 410 -22.04 -1.15 27.11
C LEU A 410 -21.11 0.03 27.48
N LYS A 411 -21.49 0.87 28.45
CA LYS A 411 -20.89 2.20 28.72
C LYS A 411 -19.38 2.22 29.01
N ASP A 412 -18.81 1.15 29.55
CA ASP A 412 -17.40 1.11 29.99
C ASP A 412 -16.46 0.59 28.89
N SER A 413 -16.96 0.34 27.69
CA SER A 413 -16.15 -0.15 26.57
C SER A 413 -15.40 0.99 25.87
N PRO A 414 -14.07 0.83 25.61
CA PRO A 414 -13.29 1.81 24.86
C PRO A 414 -13.50 1.72 23.33
N ARG A 415 -14.34 0.79 22.85
CA ARG A 415 -14.54 0.55 21.41
C ARG A 415 -15.65 1.46 20.87
N LYS A 416 -15.36 2.19 19.78
CA LYS A 416 -16.29 3.15 19.15
C LYS A 416 -17.70 2.60 18.96
N ILE A 417 -17.83 1.41 18.35
CA ILE A 417 -19.14 0.77 18.07
C ILE A 417 -19.92 0.52 19.38
N VAL A 418 -19.25 0.00 20.40
CA VAL A 418 -19.90 -0.35 21.69
C VAL A 418 -20.26 0.92 22.46
N SER A 419 -19.40 1.94 22.44
CA SER A 419 -19.67 3.24 23.06
C SER A 419 -20.85 3.97 22.39
N ALA A 420 -20.91 3.98 21.06
CA ALA A 420 -22.06 4.47 20.31
C ALA A 420 -23.32 3.65 20.62
N GLY A 421 -23.20 2.32 20.70
CA GLY A 421 -24.29 1.43 21.09
C GLY A 421 -24.82 1.71 22.50
N ALA A 422 -23.94 2.05 23.46
CA ALA A 422 -24.36 2.45 24.81
C ALA A 422 -25.25 3.68 24.76
N LEU A 423 -24.80 4.72 24.04
CA LEU A 423 -25.52 5.97 23.90
C LEU A 423 -26.87 5.77 23.19
N ILE A 424 -26.89 4.97 22.10
CA ILE A 424 -28.12 4.61 21.38
C ILE A 424 -29.07 3.85 22.32
N ALA A 425 -28.61 2.82 23.01
CA ALA A 425 -29.42 2.05 23.95
C ALA A 425 -30.03 2.94 25.03
N GLN A 426 -29.29 3.96 25.51
CA GLN A 426 -29.80 4.90 26.50
C GLN A 426 -30.88 5.84 25.95
N GLN A 427 -30.74 6.31 24.70
CA GLN A 427 -31.47 7.48 24.21
C GLN A 427 -32.46 7.21 23.07
N HIS A 428 -32.52 6.01 22.50
CA HIS A 428 -33.36 5.72 21.32
C HIS A 428 -34.88 5.85 21.57
N HIS A 429 -35.32 5.99 22.83
CA HIS A 429 -36.71 6.30 23.20
C HIS A 429 -36.91 7.74 23.71
N GLU A 430 -35.87 8.58 23.63
CA GLU A 430 -36.02 10.01 23.82
C GLU A 430 -36.82 10.61 22.65
N LYS A 431 -37.62 11.64 22.95
CA LYS A 431 -38.47 12.30 21.96
C LYS A 431 -38.01 13.73 21.79
N TRP A 432 -38.05 14.23 20.55
CA TRP A 432 -37.58 15.57 20.22
C TRP A 432 -38.15 16.67 21.13
N ASP A 433 -39.41 16.54 21.57
CA ASP A 433 -40.09 17.49 22.45
C ASP A 433 -39.72 17.40 23.95
N GLY A 434 -38.99 16.35 24.36
CA GLY A 434 -38.61 16.08 25.76
C GLY A 434 -39.57 15.15 26.51
N SER A 435 -40.60 14.60 25.87
CA SER A 435 -41.57 13.68 26.50
C SER A 435 -41.14 12.21 26.52
N GLY A 436 -39.92 11.91 26.04
CA GLY A 436 -39.34 10.58 25.99
C GLY A 436 -38.75 10.10 27.31
N TYR A 437 -38.05 8.97 27.26
CA TYR A 437 -37.40 8.34 28.41
C TYR A 437 -36.03 7.78 28.02
N PRO A 438 -35.12 7.51 28.98
CA PRO A 438 -35.25 7.62 30.44
C PRO A 438 -34.86 8.98 31.04
N CYS A 439 -34.20 9.85 30.30
CA CYS A 439 -33.62 11.10 30.78
C CYS A 439 -34.49 12.33 30.47
N GLY A 440 -35.43 12.24 29.52
CA GLY A 440 -36.30 13.36 29.12
C GLY A 440 -35.52 14.43 28.36
N LEU A 441 -34.57 14.00 27.53
CA LEU A 441 -33.73 14.89 26.73
C LEU A 441 -34.56 15.55 25.63
N LYS A 442 -34.20 16.79 25.27
CA LYS A 442 -34.96 17.60 24.31
C LYS A 442 -34.08 18.11 23.18
N GLY A 443 -34.60 18.05 21.95
CA GLY A 443 -33.95 18.57 20.76
C GLY A 443 -32.56 17.97 20.54
N GLU A 444 -31.59 18.84 20.29
CA GLU A 444 -30.19 18.47 20.04
C GLU A 444 -29.44 17.95 21.28
N SER A 445 -30.06 17.97 22.47
CA SER A 445 -29.50 17.29 23.64
C SER A 445 -29.57 15.76 23.49
N ILE A 446 -30.44 15.27 22.59
CA ILE A 446 -30.46 13.88 22.15
C ILE A 446 -29.38 13.74 21.08
N ASP A 447 -28.49 12.78 21.27
CA ASP A 447 -27.45 12.51 20.29
C ASP A 447 -28.06 12.18 18.92
N ILE A 448 -27.40 12.60 17.85
CA ILE A 448 -27.87 12.38 16.49
C ILE A 448 -28.03 10.88 16.17
N TYR A 449 -27.18 10.02 16.75
CA TYR A 449 -27.28 8.57 16.55
C TYR A 449 -28.58 8.03 17.13
N ALA A 450 -28.96 8.46 18.33
CA ALA A 450 -30.20 8.05 18.96
C ALA A 450 -31.43 8.59 18.22
N ARG A 451 -31.38 9.84 17.72
CA ARG A 451 -32.45 10.41 16.89
C ARG A 451 -32.69 9.61 15.60
N ILE A 452 -31.60 9.21 14.92
CA ILE A 452 -31.65 8.38 13.72
C ILE A 452 -32.27 7.01 14.02
N VAL A 453 -31.78 6.35 15.08
CA VAL A 453 -32.28 5.03 15.48
C VAL A 453 -33.74 5.07 15.90
N ALA A 454 -34.18 6.10 16.63
CA ALA A 454 -35.58 6.25 17.04
C ALA A 454 -36.53 6.31 15.84
N LEU A 455 -36.18 7.05 14.79
CA LEU A 455 -36.98 7.10 13.56
C LEU A 455 -36.94 5.77 12.81
N ALA A 456 -35.74 5.18 12.66
CA ALA A 456 -35.55 3.91 11.96
C ALA A 456 -36.33 2.75 12.60
N ASP A 457 -36.28 2.64 13.93
CA ASP A 457 -37.00 1.62 14.69
C ASP A 457 -38.51 1.77 14.55
N VAL A 458 -39.04 3.00 14.72
CA VAL A 458 -40.48 3.25 14.53
C VAL A 458 -40.91 2.96 13.09
N TYR A 459 -40.11 3.35 12.11
CA TYR A 459 -40.43 3.07 10.70
C TYR A 459 -40.50 1.56 10.43
N ASP A 460 -39.48 0.79 10.85
CA ASP A 460 -39.48 -0.66 10.67
C ASP A 460 -40.67 -1.32 11.38
N ALA A 461 -40.97 -0.86 12.60
CA ALA A 461 -42.08 -1.33 13.43
C ALA A 461 -43.45 -1.06 12.81
N LEU A 462 -43.65 0.07 12.13
CA LEU A 462 -44.89 0.38 11.41
C LEU A 462 -45.06 -0.51 10.17
N ARG A 463 -43.96 -0.79 9.46
CA ARG A 463 -43.97 -1.55 8.20
C ARG A 463 -44.02 -3.07 8.36
N HIS A 464 -43.90 -3.59 9.57
CA HIS A 464 -43.96 -5.04 9.85
C HIS A 464 -45.06 -5.41 10.84
N LYS A 465 -45.54 -6.65 10.72
CA LYS A 465 -46.60 -7.18 11.58
C LYS A 465 -46.05 -7.45 12.99
N ARG A 466 -46.68 -6.88 14.02
CA ARG A 466 -46.41 -7.21 15.42
C ARG A 466 -47.52 -8.10 16.00
N CYS A 467 -47.27 -8.73 17.16
CA CYS A 467 -48.21 -9.63 17.83
C CYS A 467 -49.62 -9.03 18.04
N TYR A 468 -49.74 -7.70 18.04
CA TYR A 468 -50.95 -6.94 18.34
C TYR A 468 -51.43 -6.02 17.21
N LYS A 469 -50.73 -5.93 16.06
CA LYS A 469 -51.07 -4.98 14.97
C LYS A 469 -50.60 -5.50 13.60
N GLY A 470 -51.41 -5.33 12.56
CA GLY A 470 -51.01 -5.59 11.17
C GLY A 470 -49.96 -4.59 10.68
N ALA A 471 -49.20 -4.97 9.64
CA ALA A 471 -48.27 -4.08 8.96
C ALA A 471 -49.02 -2.94 8.25
N TRP A 472 -48.47 -1.73 8.33
CA TRP A 472 -49.01 -0.54 7.68
C TRP A 472 -48.57 -0.45 6.22
N THR A 473 -49.36 0.23 5.38
CA THR A 473 -48.89 0.60 4.05
C THR A 473 -47.79 1.67 4.15
N LEU A 474 -47.03 1.86 3.06
CA LEU A 474 -46.02 2.92 3.00
C LEU A 474 -46.66 4.28 3.28
N GLU A 475 -47.81 4.57 2.68
CA GLU A 475 -48.52 5.84 2.82
C GLU A 475 -48.96 6.09 4.26
N GLU A 476 -49.46 5.06 4.94
CA GLU A 476 -49.85 5.15 6.35
C GLU A 476 -48.65 5.41 7.26
N ALA A 477 -47.53 4.70 7.05
CA ALA A 477 -46.31 4.87 7.84
C ALA A 477 -45.70 6.27 7.65
N VAL A 478 -45.65 6.74 6.40
CA VAL A 478 -45.17 8.10 6.06
C VAL A 478 -46.07 9.16 6.68
N ALA A 479 -47.40 8.99 6.63
CA ALA A 479 -48.34 9.94 7.23
C ALA A 479 -48.13 10.07 8.75
N GLU A 480 -47.91 8.95 9.45
CA GLU A 480 -47.68 8.96 10.90
C GLU A 480 -46.32 9.56 11.28
N ILE A 481 -45.25 9.23 10.56
CA ILE A 481 -43.94 9.84 10.81
C ILE A 481 -44.00 11.36 10.61
N ASN A 482 -44.66 11.82 9.54
CA ASN A 482 -44.86 13.24 9.28
C ASN A 482 -45.74 13.94 10.34
N ALA A 483 -46.78 13.27 10.85
CA ALA A 483 -47.62 13.80 11.92
C ALA A 483 -46.85 14.00 13.24
N ASN A 484 -45.78 13.23 13.44
CA ASN A 484 -44.92 13.29 14.62
C ASN A 484 -43.65 14.16 14.42
N LYS A 485 -43.59 14.94 13.33
CA LYS A 485 -42.49 15.87 13.03
C LYS A 485 -42.42 16.98 14.08
N GLY A 486 -41.27 17.11 14.74
CA GLY A 486 -41.04 18.14 15.77
C GLY A 486 -41.65 17.82 17.14
N THR A 487 -42.29 16.67 17.31
CA THR A 487 -42.73 16.15 18.61
C THR A 487 -41.94 14.90 18.99
N HIS A 488 -42.15 13.80 18.27
CA HIS A 488 -41.38 12.57 18.45
C HIS A 488 -40.02 12.70 17.76
N PHE A 489 -40.00 13.16 16.51
CA PHE A 489 -38.83 13.10 15.65
C PHE A 489 -38.24 14.48 15.35
N ASP A 490 -36.92 14.51 15.15
CA ASP A 490 -36.20 15.67 14.64
C ASP A 490 -36.80 16.12 13.29
N PRO A 491 -37.27 17.38 13.16
CA PRO A 491 -37.84 17.89 11.92
C PRO A 491 -36.96 17.69 10.70
N LYS A 492 -35.65 17.92 10.83
CA LYS A 492 -34.71 17.78 9.72
C LYS A 492 -34.58 16.31 9.31
N LEU A 493 -34.62 15.39 10.27
CA LEU A 493 -34.51 13.97 9.99
C LEU A 493 -35.77 13.42 9.29
N VAL A 494 -36.95 13.94 9.63
CA VAL A 494 -38.19 13.60 8.90
C VAL A 494 -38.14 14.07 7.44
N ASP A 495 -37.54 15.23 7.17
CA ASP A 495 -37.32 15.69 5.80
C ASP A 495 -36.39 14.73 5.03
N VAL A 496 -35.27 14.34 5.64
CA VAL A 496 -34.36 13.32 5.07
C VAL A 496 -35.06 11.98 4.84
N PHE A 497 -35.89 11.54 5.79
CA PHE A 497 -36.67 10.31 5.66
C PHE A 497 -37.58 10.34 4.42
N ASN A 498 -38.27 11.47 4.17
CA ASN A 498 -39.12 11.62 3.00
C ASN A 498 -38.31 11.64 1.69
N ASP A 499 -37.12 12.24 1.71
CA ASP A 499 -36.22 12.29 0.54
C ASP A 499 -35.60 10.92 0.22
N LYS A 500 -35.49 10.02 1.21
CA LYS A 500 -34.83 8.71 1.11
C LYS A 500 -35.79 7.52 1.00
N LEU A 501 -37.09 7.76 0.78
CA LEU A 501 -38.10 6.68 0.81
C LEU A 501 -37.80 5.52 -0.14
N GLU A 502 -37.26 5.79 -1.34
CA GLU A 502 -36.94 4.73 -2.31
C GLU A 502 -35.85 3.79 -1.77
N GLU A 503 -34.77 4.34 -1.22
CA GLU A 503 -33.68 3.56 -0.63
C GLU A 503 -34.14 2.81 0.63
N LEU A 504 -34.96 3.45 1.47
CA LEU A 504 -35.51 2.81 2.68
C LEU A 504 -36.44 1.64 2.33
N GLU A 505 -37.26 1.76 1.28
CA GLU A 505 -38.09 0.66 0.78
C GLU A 505 -37.25 -0.47 0.20
N ALA A 506 -36.18 -0.16 -0.51
CA ALA A 506 -35.25 -1.16 -1.01
C ALA A 506 -34.65 -1.99 0.13
N VAL A 507 -34.36 -1.38 1.28
CA VAL A 507 -33.89 -2.09 2.49
C VAL A 507 -34.97 -3.04 3.04
N ILE A 508 -36.22 -2.59 3.14
CA ILE A 508 -37.33 -3.43 3.63
C ILE A 508 -37.52 -4.65 2.72
N LEU A 509 -37.52 -4.45 1.40
CA LEU A 509 -37.66 -5.52 0.41
C LEU A 509 -36.47 -6.49 0.40
N ARG A 510 -35.26 -6.01 0.71
CA ARG A 510 -34.05 -6.83 0.77
C ARG A 510 -34.04 -7.82 1.94
N PHE A 511 -34.70 -7.48 3.05
CA PHE A 511 -34.69 -8.27 4.28
C PHE A 511 -36.12 -8.62 4.78
N PRO A 512 -36.91 -9.38 4.00
CA PRO A 512 -38.29 -9.71 4.38
C PRO A 512 -38.32 -10.65 5.61
N ASP A 513 -39.35 -10.51 6.44
CA ASP A 513 -39.60 -11.49 7.51
C ASP A 513 -39.98 -12.85 6.92
N LYS A 514 -39.41 -13.93 7.45
CA LYS A 514 -39.81 -15.28 7.06
C LYS A 514 -41.24 -15.54 7.54
N ALA A 515 -42.14 -15.85 6.61
CA ALA A 515 -43.46 -16.36 6.96
C ALA A 515 -43.29 -17.58 7.90
N HIS A 516 -43.74 -17.44 9.15
CA HIS A 516 -43.84 -18.58 10.05
C HIS A 516 -44.97 -19.47 9.50
N ASN A 517 -44.60 -20.61 8.92
CA ASN A 517 -45.52 -21.71 8.62
C ASN A 517 -45.81 -22.51 9.88
#